data_AF-M0KEI2-F1
#
_entry.id   AF-M0KEI2-F1
#
_cell.length_a   1.000
_cell.length_b   1.000
_cell.length_c   1.000
_cell.angle_alpha   90.00
_cell.angle_beta   90.00
_cell.angle_gamma   90.00
#
_symmetry.space_group_name_H-M   'P 1'
#
loop_
_entity.id
_entity.type
_entity.pdbx_description
1 polymer ?
#
loop_
_entity_poly.entity_id
_entity_poly.type
_entity_poly.pdbx_seq_one_letter_code
_entity_poly.pdbx_strand_id
1 'polypeptide(L)' 'MNLSLVIVATMTGVATGVVFGLLDVPIPAPPNLAGVMGILGILVGYRLIEYFDVGVSLLSLLKV' A
#
# COMPACT_ATOMS: atom_id res chain seq x y z
N MET A 1 -10.28 8.81 9.64
CA MET A 1 -10.34 8.28 8.25
C MET A 1 -11.72 8.60 7.67
N ASN A 2 -11.80 9.19 6.48
CA ASN A 2 -13.09 9.54 5.86
C ASN A 2 -13.59 8.35 5.02
N LEU A 3 -14.79 7.84 5.34
CA LEU A 3 -15.37 6.65 4.70
C LEU A 3 -15.56 6.84 3.18
N SER A 4 -15.94 8.04 2.75
CA SER A 4 -16.10 8.36 1.33
C SER A 4 -14.80 8.14 0.55
N LEU A 5 -13.66 8.45 1.16
CA LEU A 5 -12.34 8.30 0.56
C LEU A 5 -11.97 6.82 0.34
N VAL A 6 -12.32 5.96 1.31
CA VAL A 6 -12.10 4.51 1.20
C VAL A 6 -12.94 3.91 0.07
N ILE A 7 -14.21 4.33 -0.04
CA ILE A 7 -15.12 3.87 -1.10
C ILE A 7 -14.59 4.30 -2.48
N VAL A 8 -14.23 5.58 -2.64
CA VAL A 8 -13.70 6.10 -3.92
C VAL A 8 -12.38 5.43 -4.29
N ALA A 9 -11.47 5.22 -3.34
CA ALA A 9 -10.20 4.52 -3.58
C ALA A 9 -10.42 3.07 -4.03
N THR A 10 -11.33 2.36 -3.37
CA THR A 10 -11.70 0.98 -3.72
C THR A 10 -12.30 0.92 -5.12
N MET A 11 -13.26 1.80 -5.43
CA MET A 11 -13.88 1.88 -6.75
C MET A 11 -12.88 2.23 -7.84
N THR A 12 -11.90 3.09 -7.55
CA THR A 12 -10.82 3.42 -8.50
C THR A 12 -9.95 2.19 -8.78
N GLY A 13 -9.61 1.41 -7.75
CA GLY A 13 -8.87 0.16 -7.90
C GLY A 13 -9.64 -0.87 -8.73
N VAL A 14 -10.95 -1.04 -8.46
CA VAL A 14 -11.82 -1.93 -9.24
C VAL A 14 -11.89 -1.48 -10.70
N ALA A 15 -12.16 -0.20 -10.96
CA ALA A 15 -12.23 0.34 -12.31
C ALA A 15 -10.92 0.13 -13.08
N THR A 16 -9.78 0.38 -12.43
CA THR A 16 -8.46 0.14 -13.02
C THR A 16 -8.26 -1.35 -13.34
N GLY A 17 -8.59 -2.25 -12.41
CA GLY A 17 -8.51 -3.69 -12.63
C GLY A 17 -9.39 -4.17 -13.78
N VAL A 18 -10.62 -3.65 -13.88
CA VAL A 18 -11.55 -3.94 -14.99
C VAL A 18 -10.96 -3.49 -16.32
N VAL A 19 -10.45 -2.27 -16.43
CA VAL A 19 -9.86 -1.76 -17.67
C VAL A 19 -8.68 -2.61 -18.13
N PHE A 20 -7.77 -2.98 -17.21
CA PHE A 20 -6.61 -3.78 -17.56
C PHE A 20 -6.98 -5.23 -17.94
N GLY A 21 -7.95 -5.82 -17.25
CA GLY A 21 -8.50 -7.12 -17.61
C GLY A 21 -9.23 -7.13 -18.95
N LEU A 22 -9.94 -6.04 -19.29
CA LEU A 22 -10.61 -5.90 -20.59
C LEU A 22 -9.64 -5.71 -21.76
N LEU A 23 -8.51 -5.04 -21.52
CA LEU A 23 -7.48 -4.79 -22.53
C LEU A 23 -6.43 -5.91 -22.62
N ASP A 24 -6.52 -6.93 -21.78
CA ASP A 24 -5.55 -8.04 -21.66
C ASP A 24 -4.10 -7.54 -21.45
N VAL A 25 -3.96 -6.41 -20.72
CA VAL A 25 -2.67 -5.79 -20.42
C VAL A 25 -2.21 -6.30 -19.05
N PRO A 26 -0.90 -6.57 -18.86
CA PRO A 26 -0.36 -6.92 -17.55
C PRO A 26 -0.77 -5.92 -16.48
N ILE A 27 -1.28 -6.41 -15.36
CA ILE A 27 -1.73 -5.56 -14.26
C ILE A 27 -0.55 -4.85 -13.58
N PRO A 28 -0.69 -3.57 -13.21
CA PRO A 28 0.37 -2.80 -12.55
C PRO A 28 0.51 -3.14 -11.06
N ALA A 29 -0.50 -3.76 -10.45
CA ALA A 29 -0.51 -4.18 -9.06
C ALA A 29 0.11 -5.58 -8.89
N PRO A 30 0.58 -5.96 -7.68
CA PRO A 30 1.14 -7.28 -7.45
C PRO A 30 0.13 -8.37 -7.82
N PRO A 31 0.47 -9.28 -8.76
CA PRO A 31 -0.50 -10.21 -9.34
C PRO A 31 -0.78 -11.44 -8.47
N ASN A 32 -0.02 -11.63 -7.39
CA ASN A 32 -0.09 -12.81 -6.55
C ASN A 32 -0.30 -12.46 -5.08
N LEU A 33 -0.79 -13.45 -4.32
CA LEU A 33 -1.02 -13.30 -2.88
C LEU A 33 0.26 -12.93 -2.14
N ALA A 34 1.42 -13.44 -2.56
CA ALA A 34 2.69 -13.12 -1.93
C ALA A 34 3.01 -11.61 -1.98
N GLY A 35 2.76 -10.95 -3.11
CA GLY A 35 2.95 -9.52 -3.27
C GLY A 35 1.98 -8.68 -2.44
N VAL A 36 0.70 -9.09 -2.37
CA VAL A 36 -0.29 -8.45 -1.51
C VAL A 36 0.10 -8.58 -0.03
N MET A 37 0.50 -9.78 0.39
CA MET A 37 0.98 -10.04 1.75
C MET A 37 2.26 -9.27 2.08
N GLY A 38 3.13 -9.03 1.10
CA GLY A 38 4.30 -8.15 1.26
C GLY A 38 3.90 -6.71 1.62
N ILE A 39 2.97 -6.11 0.88
CA ILE A 39 2.46 -4.75 1.17
C ILE A 39 1.80 -4.70 2.56
N LEU A 40 0.99 -5.71 2.91
CA LEU A 40 0.38 -5.81 4.23
C LEU A 40 1.44 -5.92 5.34
N GLY A 41 2.48 -6.74 5.14
CA GLY A 41 3.59 -6.89 6.08
C GLY A 41 4.34 -5.59 6.33
N ILE A 42 4.56 -4.78 5.29
CA ILE A 42 5.16 -3.44 5.41
C ILE A 42 4.28 -2.55 6.30
N LEU A 43 2.97 -2.52 6.06
CA LEU A 43 2.03 -1.72 6.85
C LEU A 43 2.02 -2.14 8.32
N VAL A 44 1.96 -3.46 8.58
CA VAL A 44 1.96 -4.01 9.94
C VAL A 44 3.28 -3.69 10.64
N GLY A 45 4.42 -3.92 9.98
CA GLY A 45 5.74 -3.61 10.54
C GLY A 45 5.89 -2.12 10.88
N TYR A 46 5.43 -1.23 10.00
CA TYR A 46 5.40 0.21 10.24
C TYR A 46 4.58 0.55 11.48
N ARG A 47 3.35 0.02 11.59
CA ARG A 47 2.46 0.26 12.73
C ARG A 47 3.00 -0.31 14.04
N LEU A 48 3.72 -1.42 13.97
CA LEU A 48 4.36 -2.03 15.13
C LEU A 48 5.42 -1.10 15.71
N ILE A 49 6.30 -0.58 14.85
CA ILE A 49 7.33 0.39 15.24
C ILE A 49 6.71 1.68 15.80
N GLU A 50 5.66 2.19 15.14
CA GLU A 50 4.90 3.36 15.60
C GLU A 50 4.27 3.12 16.99
N TYR A 51 3.74 1.93 17.25
CA TYR A 51 3.14 1.58 18.54
C TYR A 51 4.16 1.46 19.67
N PHE A 52 5.34 0.87 19.39
CA PHE A 52 6.41 0.72 20.37
C PHE A 52 7.29 1.98 20.51
N ASP A 53 7.08 3.00 19.68
CA ASP A 53 7.86 4.25 19.62
C ASP A 53 9.38 4.01 19.46
N VAL A 54 9.74 2.94 18.74
CA VAL A 54 11.15 2.53 18.54
C VAL A 54 11.60 2.95 17.14
N GLY A 55 12.24 4.11 17.01
CA GLY A 55 12.75 4.56 15.73
C GLY A 55 13.96 5.49 15.86
N VAL A 56 14.93 5.33 14.97
CA VAL A 56 16.03 6.29 14.80
C VAL A 56 15.78 7.03 13.49
N SER A 57 15.62 8.36 13.55
CA SER A 57 15.42 9.16 12.35
C SER A 57 16.73 9.23 11.56
N LEU A 58 16.76 8.55 10.41
CA LEU A 58 17.89 8.58 9.49
C LEU A 58 18.16 10.01 9.00
N LEU A 59 17.13 10.84 8.84
CA LEU A 59 17.28 12.26 8.49
C LEU A 59 18.07 13.02 9.55
N SER A 60 17.77 12.79 10.85
CA SER A 60 18.54 13.41 11.93
C SER A 60 19.99 12.92 12.02
N LEU A 61 20.28 11.71 11.53
CA LEU A 61 21.65 11.19 11.45
C LEU A 61 22.42 11.69 10.22
N LEU A 62 21.73 11.88 9.10
CA LEU A 62 22.35 12.35 7.86
C LEU A 62 22.74 13.84 7.91
N LYS A 63 22.28 14.62 8.91
CA LYS A 63 22.55 16.07 9.04
C LYS A 63 22.28 16.84 7.73
N VAL A 64 21.27 16.42 6.97
CA VAL A 64 20.76 17.12 5.77
C VAL A 64 19.42 17.75 6.09
#